data_AF-A0AAF0V6Q6-F1
#
_entry.id   AF-A0AAF0V6Q6-F1
#
_cell.length_a   1.000
_cell.length_b   1.000
_cell.length_c   1.000
_cell.angle_alpha   90.00
_cell.angle_beta   90.00
_cell.angle_gamma   90.00
#
_symmetry.space_group_name_H-M   'P 1'
#
loop_
_entity.id
_entity.type
_entity.pdbx_description
1 polymer ?
#
loop_
_entity_poly.entity_id
_entity_poly.type
_entity_poly.pdbx_seq_one_letter_code
_entity_poly.pdbx_strand_id
1 'polypeptide(L)'
;MYKPILILTSQALCLFSLLLGFGAVAYKRLILSDFLTIATTRPETLFGDTAIAVNPQDERYAKYIGKQAIVPLTFGRHVPIISDKYVDKDFGTGVLKISPGHDHNDYLLARKLGLPILNVMNKDGTLNEVAGLYAGLDRFEARKKLWSDLEETGLAVKKETHTSRVPRSQRGGEIIEPLVSKQWFVTMEPLAERALEAVSNGELNIVPERFEKIYKHWLSNIKDWCISRQLWWGHRIPVWYVSGKDCEEEYIVARSHREALTKAQEKYGKNVEIYQDPDVLDTWFSSSLWPFSTLGWPDESAEDFKRFYPTSVLETGIRDADINIPSRLNFILNYLVPRN
;
A
#
# COMPACT_ATOMS: atom_id res chain seq x y z
N MET A 1 16.67 -4.80 -2.74
CA MET A 1 15.31 -5.02 -2.19
C MET A 1 15.27 -4.39 -0.81
N TYR A 2 14.14 -3.83 -0.40
CA TYR A 2 13.96 -3.29 0.94
C TYR A 2 12.54 -3.60 1.45
N LYS A 3 12.31 -3.55 2.77
CA LYS A 3 11.05 -3.99 3.40
C LYS A 3 10.31 -2.85 4.13
N PRO A 4 9.77 -1.83 3.42
CA PRO A 4 8.98 -0.79 4.03
C PRO A 4 7.60 -1.34 4.45
N ILE A 5 6.97 -0.58 5.33
CA ILE A 5 5.55 -0.70 5.64
C ILE A 5 4.77 -0.09 4.46
N LEU A 6 3.70 -0.74 3.96
CA LEU A 6 2.81 -0.16 2.93
C LEU A 6 1.35 -0.55 3.17
N ILE A 7 0.44 0.29 2.72
CA ILE A 7 -0.99 -0.02 2.56
C ILE A 7 -1.31 -0.39 1.13
N LEU A 8 -1.83 -1.61 0.94
CA LEU A 8 -2.55 -2.01 -0.28
C LEU A 8 -3.84 -1.17 -0.35
N THR A 9 -4.31 -0.68 -1.49
CA THR A 9 -5.53 0.18 -1.54
C THR A 9 -6.67 -0.45 -2.34
N SER A 10 -7.95 -0.14 -2.09
CA SER A 10 -8.62 1.10 -2.56
C SER A 10 -9.94 1.48 -1.83
N GLN A 11 -10.42 2.72 -2.07
CA GLN A 11 -11.43 3.49 -1.31
C GLN A 11 -12.76 3.74 -2.09
N ALA A 12 -13.79 4.35 -1.44
CA ALA A 12 -14.77 5.38 -1.95
C ALA A 12 -16.08 5.47 -1.13
N LEU A 13 -16.80 6.66 -0.91
CA LEU A 13 -17.42 7.55 0.24
C LEU A 13 -18.88 7.53 1.02
N CYS A 14 -19.10 8.12 2.26
CA CYS A 14 -20.31 8.24 3.23
C CYS A 14 -20.19 9.27 4.43
N LEU A 15 -21.07 10.23 4.69
CA LEU A 15 -20.81 11.32 5.67
C LEU A 15 -21.06 11.07 7.19
N PHE A 16 -20.24 11.61 8.11
CA PHE A 16 -20.39 11.62 9.59
C PHE A 16 -19.76 12.85 10.28
N SER A 17 -20.23 13.30 11.46
CA SER A 17 -19.67 14.47 12.18
C SER A 17 -18.71 14.14 13.32
N LEU A 18 -17.70 14.99 13.51
CA LEU A 18 -16.78 15.05 14.65
C LEU A 18 -17.08 16.25 15.55
N LEU A 19 -16.89 16.05 16.85
CA LEU A 19 -17.00 17.08 17.88
C LEU A 19 -15.65 17.79 18.08
N LEU A 20 -15.64 19.11 18.20
CA LEU A 20 -14.47 19.87 18.68
C LEU A 20 -14.53 19.96 20.21
N GLY A 21 -13.42 19.71 20.91
CA GLY A 21 -13.42 19.74 22.37
C GLY A 21 -12.13 20.24 23.00
N PHE A 22 -12.22 21.35 23.73
CA PHE A 22 -11.47 21.60 24.96
C PHE A 22 -12.43 21.37 26.13
N GLY A 23 -12.03 20.55 27.09
CA GLY A 23 -12.72 20.43 28.38
C GLY A 23 -13.75 19.30 28.51
N ALA A 24 -13.57 18.52 29.58
CA ALA A 24 -14.43 17.56 30.28
C ALA A 24 -15.70 17.00 29.58
N VAL A 25 -15.78 15.67 29.60
CA VAL A 25 -16.95 14.84 29.29
C VAL A 25 -18.21 15.31 30.01
N ALA A 26 -19.31 15.50 29.27
CA ALA A 26 -20.66 15.24 29.76
C ALA A 26 -21.64 14.97 28.62
N TYR A 27 -22.47 13.94 28.81
CA TYR A 27 -23.80 13.79 28.24
C TYR A 27 -24.54 15.14 28.18
N LYS A 28 -25.36 15.34 27.14
CA LYS A 28 -26.48 16.30 27.11
C LYS A 28 -26.06 17.78 27.25
N ARG A 29 -26.04 18.51 26.12
CA ARG A 29 -25.86 19.97 26.05
C ARG A 29 -24.63 20.48 26.83
N LEU A 30 -23.44 20.25 26.28
CA LEU A 30 -22.29 21.11 26.56
C LEU A 30 -22.31 22.28 25.56
N ILE A 31 -22.41 23.48 26.12
CA ILE A 31 -22.31 24.76 25.41
C ILE A 31 -20.86 24.89 24.93
N LEU A 32 -20.53 24.39 23.73
CA LEU A 32 -19.35 24.75 22.95
C LEU A 32 -19.69 24.52 21.46
N SER A 33 -20.10 25.61 20.83
CA SER A 33 -20.76 25.68 19.53
C SER A 33 -19.80 25.54 18.36
N ASP A 34 -19.44 24.33 17.91
CA ASP A 34 -19.00 24.05 16.53
C ASP A 34 -18.76 22.53 16.29
N PHE A 35 -19.35 21.96 15.23
CA PHE A 35 -19.13 20.57 14.78
C PHE A 35 -18.42 20.57 13.42
N LEU A 36 -17.59 19.55 13.16
CA LEU A 36 -16.99 19.30 11.86
C LEU A 36 -17.69 18.11 11.20
N THR A 37 -18.48 18.35 10.16
CA THR A 37 -19.08 17.25 9.37
C THR A 37 -18.06 16.73 8.36
N ILE A 38 -17.88 15.41 8.28
CA ILE A 38 -16.97 14.68 7.39
C ILE A 38 -17.73 13.85 6.38
N ALA A 39 -17.10 13.59 5.23
CA ALA A 39 -17.58 12.68 4.18
C ALA A 39 -16.72 11.41 4.05
N THR A 40 -17.23 10.20 4.32
CA THR A 40 -16.49 8.90 4.29
C THR A 40 -17.26 7.54 4.24
N THR A 41 -17.02 6.70 3.24
CA THR A 41 -17.85 5.47 2.99
C THR A 41 -17.65 4.38 3.96
N ARG A 42 -16.51 4.49 4.62
CA ARG A 42 -15.92 3.46 5.40
C ARG A 42 -15.99 3.95 6.83
N PRO A 43 -17.19 4.16 7.41
CA PRO A 43 -17.27 4.55 8.81
C PRO A 43 -16.56 3.57 9.71
N GLU A 44 -16.53 2.29 9.36
CA GLU A 44 -15.83 1.28 10.12
C GLU A 44 -14.32 1.57 10.28
N THR A 45 -13.76 2.44 9.43
CA THR A 45 -12.35 2.89 9.54
C THR A 45 -12.15 4.12 10.43
N LEU A 46 -13.21 4.76 10.96
CA LEU A 46 -13.06 5.95 11.82
C LEU A 46 -12.26 5.67 13.09
N PHE A 47 -12.33 4.44 13.59
CA PHE A 47 -11.54 4.04 14.77
C PHE A 47 -10.04 4.16 14.53
N GLY A 48 -9.60 4.16 13.26
CA GLY A 48 -8.21 4.30 12.82
C GLY A 48 -7.83 5.73 12.45
N ASP A 49 -8.73 6.71 12.64
CA ASP A 49 -8.45 8.11 12.31
C ASP A 49 -7.33 8.64 13.19
N THR A 50 -6.32 9.31 12.64
CA THR A 50 -5.22 9.88 13.44
C THR A 50 -5.07 11.39 13.26
N ALA A 51 -5.80 11.96 12.32
CA ALA A 51 -5.92 13.40 12.11
C ALA A 51 -7.17 13.68 11.27
N ILE A 52 -7.57 14.95 11.24
CA ILE A 52 -8.61 15.48 10.35
C ILE A 52 -7.96 16.53 9.48
N ALA A 53 -8.13 16.42 8.16
CA ALA A 53 -7.58 17.38 7.23
C ALA A 53 -8.67 18.33 6.72
N VAL A 54 -8.33 19.61 6.65
CA VAL A 54 -9.14 20.66 6.03
C VAL A 54 -8.27 21.46 5.08
N ASN A 55 -8.90 21.99 4.03
CA ASN A 55 -8.21 22.87 3.10
C ASN A 55 -7.94 24.24 3.76
N PRO A 56 -6.70 24.77 3.73
CA PRO A 56 -6.40 26.07 4.35
C PRO A 56 -7.10 27.25 3.68
N GLN A 57 -7.56 27.10 2.44
CA GLN A 57 -8.37 28.10 1.72
C GLN A 57 -9.87 27.94 1.98
N ASP A 58 -10.32 26.95 2.77
CA ASP A 58 -11.71 26.81 3.16
C ASP A 58 -12.01 27.65 4.40
N GLU A 59 -12.53 28.86 4.19
CA GLU A 59 -12.85 29.83 5.25
C GLU A 59 -13.80 29.26 6.32
N ARG A 60 -14.63 28.26 5.98
CA ARG A 60 -15.54 27.61 6.94
C ARG A 60 -14.77 26.89 8.04
N TYR A 61 -13.63 26.28 7.69
CA TYR A 61 -12.91 25.35 8.57
C TYR A 61 -11.46 25.73 8.88
N ALA A 62 -10.85 26.68 8.16
CA ALA A 62 -9.48 27.11 8.38
C ALA A 62 -9.21 27.56 9.83
N LYS A 63 -10.22 28.14 10.51
CA LYS A 63 -10.17 28.54 11.92
C LYS A 63 -10.00 27.38 12.92
N TYR A 64 -10.08 26.13 12.48
CA TYR A 64 -9.87 24.95 13.33
C TYR A 64 -8.52 24.28 13.13
N ILE A 65 -7.72 24.70 12.15
CA ILE A 65 -6.36 24.18 11.95
C ILE A 65 -5.54 24.38 13.23
N GLY A 66 -4.86 23.32 13.66
CA GLY A 66 -4.08 23.28 14.92
C GLY A 66 -4.90 22.96 16.17
N LYS A 67 -6.24 22.88 16.07
CA LYS A 67 -7.10 22.43 17.18
C LYS A 67 -7.24 20.91 17.20
N GLN A 68 -7.96 20.41 18.20
CA GLN A 68 -8.24 18.97 18.39
C GLN A 68 -9.72 18.68 18.12
N ALA A 69 -9.99 17.55 17.48
CA ALA A 69 -11.31 16.96 17.32
C ALA A 69 -11.42 15.65 18.11
N ILE A 70 -12.62 15.32 18.58
CA ILE A 70 -12.94 14.07 19.25
C ILE A 70 -13.55 13.12 18.23
N VAL A 71 -12.99 11.91 18.14
CA VAL A 71 -13.49 10.85 17.27
C VAL A 71 -14.73 10.19 17.88
N PRO A 72 -15.89 10.11 17.18
CA PRO A 72 -17.09 9.46 17.68
C PRO A 72 -16.85 8.05 18.14
N LEU A 73 -17.57 7.66 19.20
CA LEU A 73 -17.65 6.28 19.68
C LEU A 73 -16.28 5.64 20.03
N THR A 74 -15.29 6.47 20.37
CA THR A 74 -13.94 6.05 20.80
C THR A 74 -13.61 6.44 22.24
N PHE A 75 -14.63 6.66 23.08
CA PHE A 75 -14.47 7.10 24.47
C PHE A 75 -13.63 8.39 24.64
N GLY A 76 -13.75 9.33 23.69
CA GLY A 76 -13.11 10.64 23.80
C GLY A 76 -11.71 10.71 23.19
N ARG A 77 -11.37 9.86 22.22
CA ARG A 77 -10.07 9.92 21.53
C ARG A 77 -9.94 11.23 20.76
N HIS A 78 -8.89 11.99 21.05
CA HIS A 78 -8.59 13.25 20.37
C HIS A 78 -7.62 13.04 19.20
N VAL A 79 -7.84 13.80 18.12
CA VAL A 79 -6.98 13.84 16.94
C VAL A 79 -6.77 15.30 16.50
N PRO A 80 -5.57 15.65 16.00
CA PRO A 80 -5.30 17.00 15.51
C PRO A 80 -6.05 17.30 14.22
N ILE A 81 -6.39 18.58 14.03
CA ILE A 81 -6.89 19.11 12.77
C ILE A 81 -5.72 19.76 12.03
N ILE A 82 -5.40 19.21 10.87
CA ILE A 82 -4.27 19.58 10.04
C ILE A 82 -4.72 20.30 8.78
N SER A 83 -3.80 21.06 8.21
CA SER A 83 -3.97 21.73 6.92
C SER A 83 -3.46 20.83 5.80
N ASP A 84 -4.30 20.55 4.81
CA ASP A 84 -3.88 19.87 3.59
C ASP A 84 -4.60 20.43 2.36
N LYS A 85 -3.83 20.88 1.36
CA LYS A 85 -4.35 21.40 0.09
C LYS A 85 -4.93 20.30 -0.81
N TYR A 86 -4.64 19.03 -0.53
CA TYR A 86 -5.23 17.88 -1.22
C TYR A 86 -6.74 17.76 -0.94
N VAL A 87 -7.20 18.27 0.21
CA VAL A 87 -8.63 18.24 0.55
C VAL A 87 -9.38 19.17 -0.40
N ASP A 88 -10.30 18.60 -1.18
CA ASP A 88 -11.22 19.37 -1.99
C ASP A 88 -12.33 19.95 -1.10
N LYS A 89 -12.37 21.29 -1.01
CA LYS A 89 -13.35 22.04 -0.21
C LYS A 89 -14.79 21.86 -0.73
N ASP A 90 -14.96 21.57 -2.02
CA ASP A 90 -16.26 21.47 -2.68
C ASP A 90 -16.78 20.03 -2.69
N PHE A 91 -15.92 19.05 -2.36
CA PHE A 91 -16.29 17.65 -2.27
C PHE A 91 -16.80 17.26 -0.88
N GLY A 92 -17.99 16.66 -0.83
CA GLY A 92 -18.62 16.25 0.42
C GLY A 92 -18.86 17.44 1.34
N THR A 93 -18.07 17.55 2.40
CA THR A 93 -18.12 18.67 3.36
C THR A 93 -16.88 19.55 3.33
N GLY A 94 -15.84 19.22 2.58
CA GLY A 94 -14.54 19.90 2.66
C GLY A 94 -13.70 19.53 3.91
N VAL A 95 -14.13 18.50 4.66
CA VAL A 95 -13.41 17.95 5.80
C VAL A 95 -13.17 16.45 5.58
N LEU A 96 -11.91 16.03 5.67
CA LEU A 96 -11.48 14.67 5.41
C LEU A 96 -10.95 14.03 6.69
N LYS A 97 -11.43 12.83 7.04
CA LYS A 97 -10.77 12.01 8.06
C LYS A 97 -9.51 11.36 7.47
N ILE A 98 -8.44 11.31 8.24
CA ILE A 98 -7.18 10.67 7.86
C ILE A 98 -7.06 9.37 8.64
N SER A 99 -7.16 8.22 7.95
CA SER A 99 -7.06 6.87 8.53
C SER A 99 -5.88 6.12 7.93
N PRO A 100 -4.65 6.36 8.42
CA PRO A 100 -3.43 5.85 7.81
C PRO A 100 -3.28 4.33 7.90
N GLY A 101 -4.20 3.60 8.52
CA GLY A 101 -4.24 2.13 8.48
C GLY A 101 -4.92 1.57 7.24
N HIS A 102 -5.72 2.39 6.55
CA HIS A 102 -6.72 1.92 5.59
C HIS A 102 -6.86 2.75 4.31
N ASP A 103 -5.93 3.68 4.07
CA ASP A 103 -5.80 4.38 2.80
C ASP A 103 -4.34 4.78 2.48
N HIS A 104 -3.97 4.72 1.20
CA HIS A 104 -2.63 5.03 0.73
C HIS A 104 -2.29 6.51 0.82
N ASN A 105 -3.20 7.42 0.48
CA ASN A 105 -2.92 8.85 0.56
C ASN A 105 -2.81 9.28 2.03
N ASP A 106 -3.71 8.79 2.88
CA ASP A 106 -3.66 9.00 4.33
C ASP A 106 -2.36 8.45 4.93
N TYR A 107 -1.89 7.29 4.46
CA TYR A 107 -0.61 6.71 4.86
C TYR A 107 0.58 7.59 4.50
N LEU A 108 0.67 8.03 3.25
CA LEU A 108 1.76 8.89 2.79
C LEU A 108 1.79 10.20 3.57
N LEU A 109 0.61 10.79 3.80
CA LEU A 109 0.46 12.00 4.61
C LEU A 109 0.90 11.77 6.05
N ALA A 110 0.47 10.67 6.68
CA ALA A 110 0.86 10.31 8.02
C ALA A 110 2.37 10.10 8.15
N ARG A 111 2.99 9.42 7.19
CA ARG A 111 4.45 9.24 7.16
C ARG A 111 5.19 10.57 7.04
N LYS A 112 4.69 11.48 6.21
CA LYS A 112 5.27 12.82 6.03
C LYS A 112 5.18 13.68 7.29
N LEU A 113 4.06 13.59 8.01
CA LEU A 113 3.77 14.41 9.19
C LEU A 113 4.14 13.74 10.53
N GLY A 114 4.57 12.48 10.51
CA GLY A 114 4.83 11.71 11.72
C GLY A 114 3.57 11.34 12.50
N LEU A 115 2.42 11.21 11.84
CA LEU A 115 1.19 10.78 12.49
C LEU A 115 1.26 9.27 12.81
N PRO A 116 0.61 8.82 13.90
CA PRO A 116 0.47 7.40 14.19
C PRO A 116 -0.20 6.64 13.04
N ILE A 117 0.05 5.34 12.96
CA ILE A 117 -0.56 4.46 11.96
C ILE A 117 -1.35 3.39 12.71
N LEU A 118 -2.67 3.53 12.71
CA LEU A 118 -3.58 2.64 13.43
C LEU A 118 -4.30 1.71 12.44
N ASN A 119 -4.00 0.42 12.51
CA ASN A 119 -4.75 -0.61 11.81
C ASN A 119 -5.95 -1.05 12.68
N VAL A 120 -7.16 -0.99 12.12
CA VAL A 120 -8.41 -1.38 12.81
C VAL A 120 -8.96 -2.74 12.39
N MET A 121 -8.35 -3.41 11.40
CA MET A 121 -8.85 -4.66 10.85
C MET A 121 -7.84 -5.81 11.03
N ASN A 122 -8.37 -6.99 11.29
CA ASN A 122 -7.66 -8.26 11.18
C ASN A 122 -7.57 -8.69 9.71
N LYS A 123 -6.75 -9.70 9.42
CA LYS A 123 -6.55 -10.22 8.06
C LYS A 123 -7.80 -10.89 7.46
N ASP A 124 -8.74 -11.30 8.29
CA ASP A 124 -10.03 -11.88 7.87
C ASP A 124 -11.12 -10.82 7.61
N GLY A 125 -10.80 -9.54 7.81
CA GLY A 125 -11.75 -8.43 7.63
C GLY A 125 -12.63 -8.13 8.85
N THR A 126 -12.42 -8.81 9.97
CA THR A 126 -13.04 -8.43 11.25
C THR A 126 -12.32 -7.23 11.88
N LEU A 127 -13.02 -6.44 12.69
CA LEU A 127 -12.39 -5.35 13.44
C LEU A 127 -11.58 -5.88 14.63
N ASN A 128 -10.47 -5.24 14.93
CA ASN A 128 -9.60 -5.58 16.06
C ASN A 128 -9.87 -4.67 17.29
N GLU A 129 -9.05 -4.81 18.33
CA GLU A 129 -9.16 -4.10 19.62
C GLU A 129 -9.17 -2.56 19.49
N VAL A 130 -8.59 -2.00 18.41
CA VAL A 130 -8.60 -0.54 18.17
C VAL A 130 -10.04 -0.02 17.99
N ALA A 131 -10.95 -0.86 17.51
CA ALA A 131 -12.36 -0.52 17.35
C ALA A 131 -13.17 -0.63 18.65
N GLY A 132 -12.55 -1.02 19.78
CA GLY A 132 -13.20 -1.09 21.09
C GLY A 132 -14.44 -1.98 21.08
N LEU A 133 -15.62 -1.39 21.32
CA LEU A 133 -16.90 -2.12 21.39
C LEU A 133 -17.30 -2.84 20.09
N TYR A 134 -16.64 -2.52 18.98
CA TYR A 134 -16.90 -3.16 17.67
C TYR A 134 -15.89 -4.26 17.33
N ALA A 135 -14.92 -4.53 18.21
CA ALA A 135 -13.96 -5.60 18.01
C ALA A 135 -14.67 -6.96 17.80
N GLY A 136 -14.17 -7.75 16.84
CA GLY A 136 -14.72 -9.05 16.45
C GLY A 136 -15.84 -9.02 15.42
N LEU A 137 -16.43 -7.86 15.10
CA LEU A 137 -17.45 -7.75 14.06
C LEU A 137 -16.80 -7.77 12.66
N ASP A 138 -17.46 -8.41 11.68
CA ASP A 138 -17.08 -8.23 10.27
C ASP A 138 -17.27 -6.75 9.88
N ARG A 139 -16.38 -6.22 9.04
CA ARG A 139 -16.39 -4.82 8.60
C ARG A 139 -17.73 -4.33 8.05
N PHE A 140 -18.51 -5.17 7.35
CA PHE A 140 -19.81 -4.76 6.81
C PHE A 140 -20.89 -4.73 7.89
N GLU A 141 -20.80 -5.61 8.87
CA GLU A 141 -21.67 -5.61 10.05
C GLU A 141 -21.34 -4.43 10.96
N ALA A 142 -20.06 -4.20 11.23
CA ALA A 142 -19.57 -3.04 11.97
C ALA A 142 -20.03 -1.73 11.32
N ARG A 143 -19.97 -1.62 9.98
CA ARG A 143 -20.51 -0.46 9.25
C ARG A 143 -21.98 -0.20 9.55
N LYS A 144 -22.82 -1.24 9.53
CA LYS A 144 -24.26 -1.11 9.81
C LYS A 144 -24.51 -0.73 11.27
N LYS A 145 -23.84 -1.40 12.21
CA LYS A 145 -23.99 -1.15 13.64
C LYS A 145 -23.54 0.27 14.00
N LEU A 146 -22.35 0.66 13.53
CA LEU A 146 -21.78 1.99 13.75
C LEU A 146 -22.70 3.09 13.22
N TRP A 147 -23.31 2.90 12.04
CA TRP A 147 -24.30 3.85 11.54
C TRP A 147 -25.49 4.01 12.50
N SER A 148 -26.06 2.90 12.98
CA SER A 148 -27.18 2.91 13.94
C SER A 148 -26.81 3.64 15.23
N ASP A 149 -25.64 3.35 15.80
CA ASP A 149 -25.18 3.97 17.04
C ASP A 149 -24.92 5.49 16.85
N LEU A 150 -24.49 5.92 15.66
CA LEU A 150 -24.34 7.33 15.32
C LEU A 150 -25.69 8.05 15.15
N GLU A 151 -26.73 7.36 14.67
CA GLU A 151 -28.10 7.89 14.65
C GLU A 151 -28.65 8.04 16.08
N GLU A 152 -28.50 7.01 16.92
CA GLU A 152 -28.95 7.03 18.33
C GLU A 152 -28.28 8.13 19.16
N THR A 153 -27.02 8.42 18.87
CA THR A 153 -26.25 9.50 19.54
C THR A 153 -26.46 10.87 18.92
N GLY A 154 -27.23 10.98 17.83
CA GLY A 154 -27.48 12.24 17.12
C GLY A 154 -26.24 12.81 16.40
N LEU A 155 -25.22 11.99 16.14
CA LEU A 155 -24.00 12.36 15.43
C LEU A 155 -24.08 12.06 13.92
N ALA A 156 -25.06 11.26 13.49
CA ALA A 156 -25.38 11.05 12.09
C ALA A 156 -26.11 12.29 11.51
N VAL A 157 -25.53 12.89 10.48
CA VAL A 157 -26.10 14.09 9.84
C VAL A 157 -26.99 13.72 8.65
N LYS A 158 -26.46 12.93 7.72
CA LYS A 158 -27.14 12.62 6.46
C LYS A 158 -26.63 11.31 5.86
N LYS A 159 -27.53 10.53 5.30
CA LYS A 159 -27.23 9.35 4.49
C LYS A 159 -27.70 9.58 3.06
N GLU A 160 -26.80 9.40 2.10
CA GLU A 160 -27.10 9.53 0.68
C GLU A 160 -26.49 8.37 -0.11
N THR A 161 -27.14 8.01 -1.21
CA THR A 161 -26.58 7.05 -2.16
C THR A 161 -25.44 7.70 -2.92
N HIS A 162 -24.28 7.05 -2.91
CA HIS A 162 -23.10 7.52 -3.64
C HIS A 162 -22.51 6.39 -4.47
N THR A 163 -22.38 6.60 -5.78
CA THR A 163 -21.76 5.63 -6.69
C THR A 163 -20.26 5.68 -6.54
N SER A 164 -19.68 4.55 -6.13
CA SER A 164 -18.28 4.42 -5.77
C SER A 164 -17.59 3.36 -6.63
N ARG A 165 -16.33 3.60 -7.02
CA ARG A 165 -15.50 2.59 -7.70
C ARG A 165 -14.78 1.74 -6.67
N VAL A 166 -15.39 0.61 -6.32
CA VAL A 166 -14.83 -0.32 -5.32
C VAL A 166 -13.85 -1.30 -6.00
N PRO A 167 -12.61 -1.41 -5.50
CA PRO A 167 -11.60 -2.28 -6.09
C PRO A 167 -11.95 -3.74 -5.83
N ARG A 168 -11.66 -4.61 -6.80
CA ARG A 168 -11.88 -6.04 -6.67
C ARG A 168 -10.67 -6.83 -7.08
N SER A 169 -10.46 -7.95 -6.41
CA SER A 169 -9.47 -8.95 -6.77
C SER A 169 -9.69 -9.39 -8.22
N GLN A 170 -8.64 -9.33 -9.04
CA GLN A 170 -8.73 -9.76 -10.45
C GLN A 170 -9.10 -11.24 -10.58
N ARG A 171 -8.69 -12.07 -9.61
CA ARG A 171 -8.87 -13.53 -9.65
C ARG A 171 -10.16 -13.98 -8.98
N GLY A 172 -10.42 -13.51 -7.75
CA GLY A 172 -11.57 -13.96 -6.95
C GLY A 172 -12.75 -12.98 -6.94
N GLY A 173 -12.56 -11.74 -7.39
CA GLY A 173 -13.62 -10.73 -7.44
C GLY A 173 -14.01 -10.11 -6.10
N GLU A 174 -13.40 -10.52 -4.99
CA GLU A 174 -13.65 -9.98 -3.66
C GLU A 174 -13.18 -8.53 -3.55
N ILE A 175 -13.81 -7.76 -2.66
CA ILE A 175 -13.42 -6.38 -2.39
C ILE A 175 -12.03 -6.37 -1.76
N ILE A 176 -11.12 -5.59 -2.32
CA ILE A 176 -9.76 -5.44 -1.78
C ILE A 176 -9.80 -4.52 -0.57
N GLU A 177 -9.34 -5.03 0.57
CA GLU A 177 -9.22 -4.25 1.79
C GLU A 177 -7.83 -3.64 1.94
N PRO A 178 -7.76 -2.32 2.20
CA PRO A 178 -6.50 -1.69 2.50
C PRO A 178 -5.96 -2.04 3.88
N LEU A 179 -4.76 -2.62 3.90
CA LEU A 179 -4.06 -3.01 5.12
C LEU A 179 -2.59 -2.66 5.07
N VAL A 180 -2.11 -2.09 6.17
CA VAL A 180 -0.70 -1.83 6.43
C VAL A 180 0.03 -3.17 6.62
N SER A 181 1.04 -3.44 5.81
CA SER A 181 1.87 -4.63 5.93
C SER A 181 3.31 -4.35 5.50
N LYS A 182 4.27 -5.03 6.11
CA LYS A 182 5.68 -5.03 5.69
C LYS A 182 5.85 -5.98 4.53
N GLN A 183 6.31 -5.45 3.39
CA GLN A 183 6.45 -6.20 2.14
C GLN A 183 7.79 -5.91 1.49
N TRP A 184 8.30 -6.81 0.65
CA TRP A 184 9.55 -6.63 -0.09
C TRP A 184 9.32 -5.85 -1.37
N PHE A 185 10.17 -4.86 -1.62
CA PHE A 185 10.10 -4.01 -2.81
C PHE A 185 11.40 -3.99 -3.59
N VAL A 186 11.24 -3.73 -4.89
CA VAL A 186 12.30 -3.32 -5.80
C VAL A 186 12.10 -1.84 -6.12
N THR A 187 13.18 -1.06 -5.97
CA THR A 187 13.21 0.35 -6.40
C THR A 187 13.16 0.41 -7.91
N MET A 188 12.10 1.01 -8.45
CA MET A 188 11.81 0.90 -9.88
C MET A 188 12.38 2.04 -10.72
N GLU A 189 12.58 3.22 -10.14
CA GLU A 189 13.07 4.42 -10.84
C GLU A 189 14.33 4.17 -11.70
N PRO A 190 15.45 3.64 -11.17
CA PRO A 190 16.65 3.41 -11.99
C PRO A 190 16.46 2.31 -13.04
N LEU A 191 15.53 1.37 -12.83
CA LEU A 191 15.21 0.34 -13.81
C LEU A 191 14.38 0.92 -14.96
N ALA A 192 13.46 1.83 -14.64
CA ALA A 192 12.62 2.52 -15.60
C ALA A 192 13.40 3.49 -16.47
N GLU A 193 14.36 4.23 -15.92
CA GLU A 193 15.26 5.10 -16.69
C GLU A 193 16.00 4.32 -17.78
N ARG A 194 16.66 3.21 -17.44
CA ARG A 194 17.37 2.38 -18.42
C ARG A 194 16.46 1.79 -19.47
N ALA A 195 15.24 1.40 -19.08
CA ALA A 195 14.25 0.88 -20.00
C ALA A 195 13.72 1.95 -20.97
N LEU A 196 13.58 3.20 -20.53
CA LEU A 196 13.23 4.36 -21.36
C LEU A 196 14.37 4.73 -22.32
N GLU A 197 15.62 4.67 -21.87
CA GLU A 197 16.81 4.90 -22.70
C GLU A 197 16.92 3.88 -23.83
N ALA A 198 16.71 2.59 -23.55
CA ALA A 198 16.76 1.54 -24.57
C ALA A 198 15.78 1.79 -25.73
N VAL A 199 14.58 2.30 -25.43
CA VAL A 199 13.61 2.71 -26.46
C VAL A 199 14.07 3.99 -27.17
N SER A 200 14.54 4.98 -26.43
CA SER A 200 14.94 6.28 -26.99
C SER A 200 16.18 6.21 -27.89
N ASN A 201 17.09 5.27 -27.62
CA ASN A 201 18.29 5.01 -28.40
C ASN A 201 18.05 4.04 -29.59
N GLY A 202 16.85 3.48 -29.73
CA GLY A 202 16.51 2.51 -30.78
C GLY A 202 17.02 1.07 -30.52
N GLU A 203 17.52 0.77 -29.32
CA GLU A 203 17.92 -0.58 -28.91
C GLU A 203 16.71 -1.51 -28.68
N LEU A 204 15.55 -0.93 -28.37
CA LEU A 204 14.26 -1.61 -28.26
C LEU A 204 13.23 -0.90 -29.15
N ASN A 205 12.77 -1.60 -30.18
CA ASN A 205 11.72 -1.11 -31.07
C ASN A 205 10.36 -1.69 -30.65
N ILE A 206 9.38 -0.83 -30.39
CA ILE A 206 8.02 -1.23 -29.99
C ILE A 206 7.10 -1.16 -31.21
N VAL A 207 6.53 -2.31 -31.59
CA VAL A 207 5.61 -2.43 -32.71
C VAL A 207 4.24 -2.92 -32.22
N PRO A 208 3.13 -2.26 -32.59
CA PRO A 208 3.01 -0.98 -33.31
C PRO A 208 3.50 0.26 -32.54
N GLU A 209 4.04 1.26 -33.25
CA GLU A 209 4.65 2.49 -32.68
C GLU A 209 3.75 3.25 -31.69
N ARG A 210 2.43 3.19 -31.85
CA ARG A 210 1.48 3.84 -30.92
C ARG A 210 1.67 3.41 -29.46
N PHE A 211 2.17 2.19 -29.21
CA PHE A 211 2.38 1.66 -27.87
C PHE A 211 3.61 2.25 -27.17
N GLU A 212 4.53 2.87 -27.92
CA GLU A 212 5.70 3.54 -27.33
C GLU A 212 5.29 4.67 -26.38
N LYS A 213 4.25 5.44 -26.73
CA LYS A 213 3.73 6.50 -25.87
C LYS A 213 3.14 5.96 -24.57
N ILE A 214 2.44 4.83 -24.64
CA ILE A 214 1.85 4.15 -23.47
C ILE A 214 2.97 3.64 -22.56
N TYR A 215 3.97 2.98 -23.15
CA TYR A 215 5.15 2.49 -22.47
C TYR A 215 5.89 3.61 -21.72
N LYS A 216 6.22 4.70 -22.43
CA LYS A 216 6.92 5.87 -21.86
C LYS A 216 6.11 6.49 -20.72
N HIS A 217 4.82 6.74 -20.94
CA HIS A 217 3.96 7.33 -19.91
C HIS A 217 3.87 6.47 -18.64
N TRP A 218 3.80 5.15 -18.80
CA TRP A 218 3.75 4.23 -17.67
C TRP A 218 5.06 4.22 -16.87
N LEU A 219 6.20 4.12 -17.57
CA LEU A 219 7.52 4.12 -16.94
C LEU A 219 7.85 5.43 -16.22
N SER A 220 7.48 6.57 -16.79
CA SER A 220 7.72 7.88 -16.16
C SER A 220 6.97 8.10 -14.84
N ASN A 221 5.93 7.30 -14.56
CA ASN A 221 5.12 7.41 -13.34
C ASN A 221 5.17 6.15 -12.47
N ILE A 222 6.12 5.24 -12.74
CA ILE A 222 6.19 3.95 -12.05
C ILE A 222 6.44 4.14 -10.55
N LYS A 223 5.87 3.24 -9.75
CA LYS A 223 6.12 3.14 -8.31
C LYS A 223 6.91 1.89 -8.01
N ASP A 224 7.53 1.88 -6.84
CA ASP A 224 8.27 0.72 -6.36
C ASP A 224 7.42 -0.54 -6.36
N TRP A 225 8.02 -1.62 -6.85
CA TRP A 225 7.29 -2.86 -7.11
C TRP A 225 7.33 -3.74 -5.87
N CYS A 226 6.16 -3.97 -5.26
CA CYS A 226 5.98 -5.00 -4.25
C CYS A 226 6.14 -6.39 -4.86
N ILE A 227 7.23 -7.08 -4.52
CA ILE A 227 7.59 -8.40 -5.04
C ILE A 227 7.25 -9.55 -4.09
N SER A 228 6.87 -9.30 -2.85
CA SER A 228 6.45 -10.36 -1.92
C SER A 228 4.95 -10.65 -2.00
N ARG A 229 4.60 -11.92 -1.82
CA ARG A 229 3.23 -12.42 -1.78
C ARG A 229 3.08 -13.43 -0.64
N GLN A 230 1.98 -13.32 0.11
CA GLN A 230 1.61 -14.28 1.16
C GLN A 230 0.85 -15.45 0.54
N LEU A 231 1.50 -16.14 -0.39
CA LEU A 231 0.93 -17.30 -1.10
C LEU A 231 1.73 -18.56 -0.77
N TRP A 232 1.08 -19.70 -0.91
CA TRP A 232 1.72 -21.02 -0.74
C TRP A 232 2.54 -21.43 -1.97
N TRP A 233 2.14 -20.95 -3.16
CA TRP A 233 2.78 -21.30 -4.42
C TRP A 233 3.63 -20.13 -4.93
N GLY A 234 4.93 -20.39 -5.09
CA GLY A 234 5.88 -19.45 -5.66
C GLY A 234 7.31 -19.72 -5.17
N HIS A 235 8.27 -18.97 -5.70
CA HIS A 235 9.66 -19.07 -5.26
C HIS A 235 9.81 -18.36 -3.93
N ARG A 236 10.26 -19.05 -2.88
CA ARG A 236 10.50 -18.41 -1.58
C ARG A 236 11.56 -17.34 -1.69
N ILE A 237 11.31 -16.20 -1.07
CA ILE A 237 12.27 -15.09 -1.06
C ILE A 237 13.55 -15.55 -0.35
N PRO A 238 14.76 -15.31 -0.91
CA PRO A 238 16.03 -15.77 -0.36
C PRO A 238 16.51 -14.89 0.81
N VAL A 239 15.60 -14.61 1.74
CA VAL A 239 15.83 -13.83 2.95
C VAL A 239 15.60 -14.70 4.17
N TRP A 240 16.50 -14.58 5.13
CA TRP A 240 16.53 -15.36 6.36
C TRP A 240 16.55 -14.44 7.57
N TYR A 241 15.79 -14.81 8.59
CA TYR A 241 15.70 -14.14 9.87
C TYR A 241 16.39 -14.97 10.95
N VAL A 242 16.80 -14.31 12.02
CA VAL A 242 17.38 -14.95 13.20
C VAL A 242 16.31 -15.07 14.29
N SER A 243 16.13 -16.26 14.85
CA SER A 243 15.18 -16.50 15.95
C SER A 243 15.50 -15.62 17.17
N GLY A 244 14.47 -15.04 17.79
CA GLY A 244 14.62 -14.19 18.97
C GLY A 244 15.23 -12.80 18.69
N LYS A 245 15.40 -12.43 17.42
CA LYS A 245 15.78 -11.08 16.99
C LYS A 245 14.62 -10.38 16.30
N ASP A 246 14.68 -9.05 16.29
CA ASP A 246 13.73 -8.27 15.51
C ASP A 246 13.98 -8.54 14.02
N CYS A 247 13.05 -9.29 13.44
CA CYS A 247 13.11 -9.73 12.05
C CYS A 247 12.92 -8.57 11.06
N GLU A 248 12.58 -7.39 11.55
CA GLU A 248 12.18 -6.26 10.74
C GLU A 248 13.37 -5.38 10.32
N GLU A 249 14.47 -5.41 11.08
CA GLU A 249 15.71 -4.66 10.79
C GLU A 249 16.90 -5.58 10.50
N GLU A 250 16.87 -6.81 11.03
CA GLU A 250 17.98 -7.74 10.92
C GLU A 250 17.61 -8.98 10.10
N TYR A 251 17.98 -8.94 8.82
CA TYR A 251 17.79 -10.05 7.89
C TYR A 251 19.07 -10.37 7.12
N ILE A 252 19.15 -11.60 6.64
CA ILE A 252 20.30 -12.15 5.90
C ILE A 252 19.81 -12.55 4.52
N VAL A 253 20.40 -11.97 3.47
CA VAL A 253 20.16 -12.39 2.09
C VAL A 253 21.16 -13.48 1.72
N ALA A 254 20.66 -14.65 1.32
CA ALA A 254 21.48 -15.81 0.98
C ALA A 254 20.71 -16.80 0.10
N ARG A 255 21.40 -17.41 -0.87
CA ARG A 255 20.80 -18.33 -1.86
C ARG A 255 20.41 -19.68 -1.25
N SER A 256 21.00 -20.04 -0.12
CA SER A 256 20.76 -21.32 0.55
C SER A 256 20.77 -21.17 2.07
N HIS A 257 20.14 -22.13 2.76
CA HIS A 257 20.19 -22.22 4.22
C HIS A 257 21.63 -22.26 4.75
N ARG A 258 22.51 -23.01 4.08
CA ARG A 258 23.92 -23.13 4.49
C ARG A 258 24.64 -21.80 4.46
N GLU A 259 24.50 -21.06 3.35
CA GLU A 259 25.09 -19.72 3.21
C GLU A 259 24.50 -18.74 4.23
N ALA A 260 23.18 -18.79 4.46
CA ALA A 260 22.51 -17.97 5.46
C ALA A 260 23.04 -18.25 6.88
N LEU A 261 23.20 -19.52 7.23
CA LEU A 261 23.68 -19.96 8.53
C LEU A 261 25.13 -19.53 8.77
N THR A 262 26.01 -19.65 7.77
CA THR A 262 27.39 -19.16 7.88
C THR A 262 27.42 -17.66 8.16
N LYS A 263 26.69 -16.85 7.39
CA LYS A 263 26.58 -15.39 7.62
C LYS A 263 25.99 -15.06 8.99
N ALA A 264 25.00 -15.83 9.45
CA ALA A 264 24.40 -15.65 10.76
C ALA A 264 25.39 -15.97 11.88
N GLN A 265 26.16 -17.05 11.75
CA GLN A 265 27.14 -17.47 12.75
C GLN A 265 28.31 -16.50 12.87
N GLU A 266 28.74 -15.91 11.76
CA GLU A 266 29.78 -14.85 11.75
C GLU A 266 29.33 -13.61 12.51
N LYS A 267 28.04 -13.24 12.40
CA LYS A 267 27.50 -12.03 13.02
C LYS A 267 27.02 -12.24 14.47
N TYR A 268 26.46 -13.41 14.78
CA TYR A 268 25.74 -13.65 16.04
C TYR A 268 26.28 -14.83 16.87
N GLY A 269 27.29 -15.55 16.37
CA GLY A 269 27.90 -16.69 17.05
C GLY A 269 27.30 -18.05 16.65
N LYS A 270 27.93 -19.13 17.13
CA LYS A 270 27.68 -20.50 16.63
C LYS A 270 26.27 -21.05 16.89
N ASN A 271 25.61 -20.62 17.96
CA ASN A 271 24.33 -21.16 18.44
C ASN A 271 23.12 -20.37 17.92
N VAL A 272 23.22 -19.81 16.71
CA VAL A 272 22.14 -19.05 16.09
C VAL A 272 21.17 -19.99 15.37
N GLU A 273 19.87 -19.76 15.59
CA GLU A 273 18.82 -20.40 14.82
C GLU A 273 18.30 -19.40 13.78
N ILE A 274 18.09 -19.88 12.56
CA ILE A 274 17.58 -19.07 11.46
C ILE A 274 16.35 -19.71 10.83
N TYR A 275 15.49 -18.88 10.25
CA TYR A 275 14.36 -19.34 9.46
C TYR A 275 14.17 -18.43 8.25
N GLN A 276 13.75 -19.02 7.13
CA GLN A 276 13.54 -18.27 5.88
C GLN A 276 12.20 -17.50 5.93
N ASP A 277 12.15 -16.33 5.28
CA ASP A 277 10.92 -15.56 5.09
C ASP A 277 9.82 -16.44 4.45
N PRO A 278 8.61 -16.51 5.04
CA PRO A 278 7.54 -17.34 4.51
C PRO A 278 6.97 -16.80 3.18
N ASP A 279 7.23 -15.55 2.83
CA ASP A 279 6.75 -14.95 1.59
C ASP A 279 7.37 -15.59 0.35
N VAL A 280 6.57 -15.62 -0.72
CA VAL A 280 7.01 -16.01 -2.06
C VAL A 280 7.10 -14.81 -2.99
N LEU A 281 7.92 -14.91 -4.02
CA LEU A 281 8.06 -13.90 -5.06
C LEU A 281 6.78 -13.82 -5.91
N ASP A 282 6.45 -12.60 -6.31
CA ASP A 282 5.44 -12.29 -7.31
C ASP A 282 5.69 -13.11 -8.58
N THR A 283 4.65 -13.73 -9.15
CA THR A 283 4.79 -14.53 -10.39
C THR A 283 5.34 -13.70 -11.54
N TRP A 284 5.05 -12.40 -11.56
CA TRP A 284 5.65 -11.48 -12.52
C TRP A 284 7.17 -11.32 -12.37
N PHE A 285 7.72 -11.52 -11.16
CA PHE A 285 9.16 -11.48 -10.90
C PHE A 285 9.90 -12.62 -11.59
N SER A 286 9.40 -13.85 -11.45
CA SER A 286 9.98 -14.98 -12.18
C SER A 286 9.73 -14.87 -13.70
N SER A 287 8.55 -14.40 -14.10
CA SER A 287 8.21 -14.23 -15.52
C SER A 287 9.11 -13.20 -16.21
N SER A 288 9.54 -12.14 -15.51
CA SER A 288 10.51 -11.18 -16.05
C SER A 288 11.93 -11.73 -16.27
N LEU A 289 12.22 -12.96 -15.81
CA LEU A 289 13.51 -13.63 -16.05
C LEU A 289 13.50 -14.53 -17.30
N TRP A 290 12.34 -14.72 -17.92
CA TRP A 290 12.14 -15.65 -19.04
C TRP A 290 13.20 -15.57 -20.17
N PRO A 291 13.67 -14.39 -20.63
CA PRO A 291 14.52 -14.29 -21.82
C PRO A 291 15.89 -14.92 -21.67
N PHE A 292 16.30 -15.20 -20.43
CA PHE A 292 17.59 -15.82 -20.13
C PHE A 292 17.45 -17.05 -19.24
N SER A 293 16.44 -17.14 -18.38
CA SER A 293 16.25 -18.30 -17.50
C SER A 293 15.98 -19.59 -18.27
N THR A 294 15.46 -19.48 -19.50
CA THR A 294 15.22 -20.61 -20.40
C THR A 294 16.48 -21.06 -21.15
N LEU A 295 17.56 -20.27 -21.11
CA LEU A 295 18.79 -20.47 -21.87
C LEU A 295 19.97 -20.97 -21.00
N GLY A 296 19.70 -21.38 -19.76
CA GLY A 296 20.73 -21.85 -18.82
C GLY A 296 21.26 -20.81 -17.83
N TRP A 297 20.79 -19.55 -17.91
CA TRP A 297 21.09 -18.54 -16.89
C TRP A 297 20.61 -19.02 -15.50
N PRO A 298 21.40 -18.88 -14.42
CA PRO A 298 22.49 -17.93 -14.22
C PRO A 298 23.89 -18.38 -14.67
N ASP A 299 24.04 -19.52 -15.35
CA ASP A 299 25.32 -19.90 -15.95
C ASP A 299 25.52 -19.19 -17.29
N GLU A 300 26.23 -18.06 -17.28
CA GLU A 300 26.57 -17.30 -18.49
C GLU A 300 27.52 -18.06 -19.44
N SER A 301 28.12 -19.16 -18.97
CA SER A 301 28.98 -20.00 -19.82
C SER A 301 28.18 -20.93 -20.73
N ALA A 302 26.88 -21.14 -20.44
CA ALA A 302 25.96 -22.00 -21.17
C ALA A 302 25.90 -21.65 -22.66
N GLU A 303 25.91 -22.67 -23.51
CA GLU A 303 25.95 -22.51 -24.96
C GLU A 303 24.71 -21.78 -25.49
N ASP A 304 23.52 -22.17 -25.02
CA ASP A 304 22.26 -21.56 -25.43
C ASP A 304 22.18 -20.08 -25.03
N PHE A 305 22.66 -19.72 -23.84
CA PHE A 305 22.70 -18.32 -23.39
C PHE A 305 23.58 -17.48 -24.32
N LYS A 306 24.79 -17.94 -24.63
CA LYS A 306 25.71 -17.20 -25.54
C LYS A 306 25.18 -17.10 -26.97
N ARG A 307 24.41 -18.09 -27.43
CA ARG A 307 23.94 -18.17 -28.80
C ARG A 307 22.64 -17.41 -29.04
N PHE A 308 21.71 -17.44 -28.08
CA PHE A 308 20.33 -16.98 -28.27
C PHE A 308 19.98 -15.73 -27.45
N TYR A 309 20.87 -15.26 -26.56
CA TYR A 309 20.73 -13.98 -25.88
C TYR A 309 21.66 -12.93 -26.52
N PRO A 310 21.20 -11.69 -26.77
CA PRO A 310 19.84 -11.18 -26.58
C PRO A 310 18.83 -11.70 -27.61
N THR A 311 17.55 -11.82 -27.20
CA THR A 311 16.46 -12.27 -28.09
C THR A 311 16.11 -11.21 -29.14
N SER A 312 15.64 -11.63 -30.32
CA SER A 312 15.36 -10.72 -31.44
C SER A 312 13.94 -10.12 -31.44
N VAL A 313 12.92 -10.89 -31.06
CA VAL A 313 11.51 -10.47 -31.08
C VAL A 313 10.77 -11.05 -29.88
N LEU A 314 9.99 -10.22 -29.18
CA LEU A 314 9.02 -10.63 -28.17
C LEU A 314 7.61 -10.34 -28.69
N GLU A 315 6.85 -11.37 -29.01
CA GLU A 315 5.45 -11.26 -29.40
C GLU A 315 4.53 -11.48 -28.20
N THR A 316 3.61 -10.55 -27.94
CA THR A 316 2.63 -10.64 -26.84
C THR A 316 1.37 -9.83 -27.14
N GLY A 317 0.24 -10.20 -26.51
CA GLY A 317 -1.08 -9.61 -26.77
C GLY A 317 -1.36 -8.35 -25.95
N ILE A 318 -2.15 -7.41 -26.50
CA ILE A 318 -2.41 -6.07 -25.95
C ILE A 318 -2.80 -6.06 -24.46
N ARG A 319 -3.64 -7.01 -23.99
CA ARG A 319 -4.08 -7.05 -22.57
C ARG A 319 -2.94 -7.36 -21.59
N ASP A 320 -1.87 -8.02 -22.06
CA ASP A 320 -0.68 -8.38 -21.27
C ASP A 320 0.53 -7.49 -21.62
N ALA A 321 0.54 -6.95 -22.84
CA ALA A 321 1.64 -6.22 -23.47
C ALA A 321 1.74 -4.75 -23.05
N ASP A 322 0.66 -4.12 -22.61
CA ASP A 322 0.70 -2.66 -22.41
C ASP A 322 1.65 -2.25 -21.28
N ILE A 323 1.85 -3.08 -20.25
CA ILE A 323 2.51 -2.63 -19.02
C ILE A 323 3.30 -3.71 -18.26
N ASN A 324 2.77 -4.94 -18.10
CA ASN A 324 3.31 -5.84 -17.08
C ASN A 324 4.46 -6.72 -17.57
N ILE A 325 4.34 -7.36 -18.73
CA ILE A 325 5.36 -8.32 -19.19
C ILE A 325 6.54 -7.61 -19.87
N PRO A 326 6.36 -6.81 -20.94
CA PRO A 326 7.49 -6.22 -21.67
C PRO A 326 8.30 -5.24 -20.83
N SER A 327 7.63 -4.44 -20.01
CA SER A 327 8.30 -3.48 -19.12
C SER A 327 9.11 -4.17 -18.03
N ARG A 328 8.56 -5.21 -17.40
CA ARG A 328 9.27 -5.95 -16.34
C ARG A 328 10.40 -6.82 -16.87
N LEU A 329 10.23 -7.40 -18.07
CA LEU A 329 11.32 -8.02 -18.80
C LEU A 329 12.44 -7.00 -19.04
N ASN A 330 12.13 -5.82 -19.58
CA ASN A 330 13.14 -4.81 -19.91
C ASN A 330 13.89 -4.29 -18.66
N PHE A 331 13.21 -4.18 -17.51
CA PHE A 331 13.84 -3.78 -16.24
C PHE A 331 14.97 -4.71 -15.82
N ILE A 332 14.74 -6.01 -15.92
CA ILE A 332 15.72 -6.98 -15.47
C ILE A 332 16.81 -7.18 -16.53
N LEU A 333 16.44 -7.15 -17.81
CA LEU A 333 17.35 -7.31 -18.95
C LEU A 333 18.47 -6.29 -18.97
N ASN A 334 18.16 -5.01 -18.73
CA ASN A 334 19.19 -3.97 -18.78
C ASN A 334 20.02 -3.92 -17.49
N TYR A 335 19.52 -4.45 -16.37
CA TYR A 335 20.17 -4.31 -15.06
C TYR A 335 21.02 -5.52 -14.64
N LEU A 336 20.55 -6.76 -14.85
CA LEU A 336 21.23 -7.97 -14.37
C LEU A 336 22.22 -8.56 -15.36
N VAL A 337 22.02 -8.33 -16.65
CA VAL A 337 22.87 -8.91 -17.70
C VAL A 337 23.34 -7.76 -18.60
N PRO A 338 24.59 -7.32 -18.48
CA PRO A 338 25.15 -6.32 -19.40
C PRO A 338 25.00 -6.81 -20.84
N ARG A 339 24.41 -5.99 -21.71
CA ARG A 339 24.53 -6.20 -23.15
C ARG A 339 25.95 -5.78 -23.54
N ASN A 340 26.73 -6.71 -24.07
CA ASN A 340 28.06 -6.44 -24.62
C ASN A 340 27.96 -5.68 -25.94
#